data_AF-A0A836PZX0-F1
#
_entry.id   AF-A0A836PZX0-F1
#
_cell.length_a   1.000
_cell.length_b   1.000
_cell.length_c   1.000
_cell.angle_alpha   90.00
_cell.angle_beta   90.00
_cell.angle_gamma   90.00
#
_symmetry.space_group_name_H-M   'P 1'
#
loop_
_entity.id
_entity.type
_entity.pdbx_description
1 polymer ?
#
loop_
_entity_poly.entity_id
_entity_poly.type
_entity_poly.pdbx_seq_one_letter_code
_entity_poly.pdbx_strand_id
1 'polypeptide(L)'
;MSLFKRILPITLFFVCVLTLSTLAGQADDKKQRAGNEPGKVAQSKKKSRSNRKARSISASLGKDLYKQYQCYDCHSIGGKGCENGFRLDNEGSKRTKAFIKEHLVDPDKHFDKHPDAFGTDLNLMPPQDLESWEIDSLVEYLYSLK
;
A
#
# COMPACT_ATOMS: atom_id res chain seq x y z
N MET A 1 -1.80 7.70 56.69
CA MET A 1 -1.65 9.17 56.79
C MET A 1 -1.42 9.72 55.39
N SER A 2 -2.18 10.75 55.06
CA SER A 2 -2.53 11.23 53.72
C SER A 2 -1.39 11.44 52.72
N LEU A 3 -1.51 10.79 51.56
CA LEU A 3 -0.85 11.22 50.33
C LEU A 3 -1.83 12.09 49.54
N PHE A 4 -1.52 13.39 49.49
CA PHE A 4 -2.31 14.46 48.91
C PHE A 4 -2.50 14.27 47.39
N LYS A 5 -3.76 14.07 46.99
CA LYS A 5 -4.29 14.39 45.66
C LYS A 5 -3.99 15.86 45.34
N ARG A 6 -3.28 16.14 44.24
CA ARG A 6 -3.26 17.45 43.60
C ARG A 6 -3.84 17.33 42.20
N ILE A 7 -5.13 17.65 42.14
CA ILE A 7 -5.94 17.88 40.95
C ILE A 7 -5.52 19.26 40.43
N LEU A 8 -5.05 19.33 39.18
CA LEU A 8 -4.83 20.60 38.48
C LEU A 8 -6.07 20.90 37.62
N PRO A 9 -6.65 22.12 37.68
CA PRO A 9 -7.97 22.41 37.13
C PRO A 9 -7.96 22.64 35.62
N ILE A 10 -8.92 22.00 34.97
CA ILE A 10 -9.44 22.31 33.64
C ILE A 10 -10.18 23.64 33.75
N THR A 11 -9.60 24.72 33.23
CA THR A 11 -10.35 25.96 32.95
C THR A 11 -9.76 26.68 31.75
N LEU A 12 -10.57 26.74 30.67
CA LEU A 12 -10.83 27.93 29.85
C LEU A 12 -9.63 28.61 29.17
N PHE A 13 -9.58 28.58 27.84
CA PHE A 13 -9.63 29.82 27.04
C PHE A 13 -9.96 29.47 25.58
N PHE A 14 -11.24 29.63 25.26
CA PHE A 14 -11.87 29.48 23.96
C PHE A 14 -12.11 30.90 23.44
N VAL A 15 -11.20 31.47 22.65
CA VAL A 15 -11.39 32.74 21.90
C VAL A 15 -10.43 32.67 20.69
N CYS A 16 -10.85 32.30 19.48
CA CYS A 16 -11.64 33.06 18.48
C CYS A 16 -10.91 34.32 17.97
N VAL A 17 -10.99 34.54 16.65
CA VAL A 17 -10.58 35.70 15.81
C VAL A 17 -9.52 35.28 14.77
N LEU A 18 -9.90 34.82 13.57
CA LEU A 18 -10.40 35.59 12.40
C LEU A 18 -9.38 36.58 11.84
N THR A 19 -8.71 36.19 10.76
CA THR A 19 -8.28 37.13 9.71
C THR A 19 -8.72 36.61 8.34
N LEU A 20 -9.91 37.01 7.92
CA LEU A 20 -10.33 37.05 6.52
C LEU A 20 -9.64 38.25 5.83
N SER A 21 -9.12 38.02 4.61
CA SER A 21 -8.98 39.01 3.53
C SER A 21 -9.09 38.22 2.21
N THR A 22 -10.26 38.10 1.59
CA THR A 22 -10.93 39.02 0.63
C THR A 22 -10.53 38.79 -0.83
N LEU A 23 -11.59 38.64 -1.64
CA LEU A 23 -11.74 38.18 -3.02
C LEU A 23 -11.50 39.22 -4.14
N ALA A 24 -11.53 38.69 -5.38
CA ALA A 24 -11.89 39.26 -6.71
C ALA A 24 -10.67 39.57 -7.61
N GLY A 25 -10.54 39.13 -8.88
CA GLY A 25 -11.50 38.83 -9.98
C GLY A 25 -11.18 39.82 -11.13
N GLN A 26 -10.66 39.45 -12.32
CA GLN A 26 -11.28 39.13 -13.64
C GLN A 26 -10.09 39.22 -14.66
N ALA A 27 -9.86 38.41 -15.71
CA ALA A 27 -10.64 37.77 -16.78
C ALA A 27 -10.72 38.61 -18.08
N ASP A 28 -9.81 38.37 -19.04
CA ASP A 28 -9.89 38.75 -20.47
C ASP A 28 -8.82 37.96 -21.27
N ASP A 29 -9.18 36.89 -21.97
CA ASP A 29 -9.61 36.77 -23.38
C ASP A 29 -8.51 36.99 -24.43
N LYS A 30 -7.94 35.86 -24.93
CA LYS A 30 -7.49 35.82 -26.34
C LYS A 30 -7.52 34.41 -26.92
N LYS A 31 -8.64 34.17 -27.61
CA LYS A 31 -8.82 33.29 -28.77
C LYS A 31 -7.55 33.11 -29.62
N GLN A 32 -7.03 31.89 -29.72
CA GLN A 32 -6.43 31.35 -30.95
C GLN A 32 -6.78 29.88 -31.16
N ARG A 33 -6.98 29.57 -32.43
CA ARG A 33 -7.67 28.43 -33.03
C ARG A 33 -6.63 27.54 -33.71
N ALA A 34 -6.92 26.24 -33.71
CA ALA A 34 -6.40 25.19 -34.59
C ALA A 34 -4.89 24.89 -34.56
N GLY A 35 -4.58 23.65 -34.23
CA GLY A 35 -3.26 23.04 -34.43
C GLY A 35 -3.34 21.56 -34.06
N ASN A 36 -2.91 20.72 -34.96
CA ASN A 36 -2.99 19.28 -34.99
C ASN A 36 -1.90 18.58 -34.13
N GLU A 37 -2.17 17.31 -33.79
CA GLU A 37 -1.19 16.21 -33.74
C GLU A 37 -0.19 16.14 -32.55
N PRO A 38 0.34 14.92 -32.27
CA PRO A 38 0.51 14.39 -30.92
C PRO A 38 1.91 14.61 -30.35
N GLY A 39 2.01 14.82 -29.03
CA GLY A 39 3.31 14.98 -28.40
C GLY A 39 3.33 14.84 -26.89
N LYS A 40 4.11 13.84 -26.42
CA LYS A 40 4.77 13.72 -25.11
C LYS A 40 4.06 12.98 -23.97
N VAL A 41 3.69 11.72 -24.23
CA VAL A 41 3.71 10.64 -23.21
C VAL A 41 4.99 9.81 -23.35
N ALA A 42 6.16 10.40 -23.12
CA ALA A 42 7.43 9.69 -23.28
C ALA A 42 8.46 9.92 -22.17
N GLN A 43 8.30 10.96 -21.34
CA GLN A 43 9.33 11.34 -20.37
C GLN A 43 9.07 10.91 -18.93
N SER A 44 7.82 10.56 -18.56
CA SER A 44 7.52 9.98 -17.24
C SER A 44 7.95 8.50 -17.10
N LYS A 45 7.82 7.71 -18.18
CA LYS A 45 8.15 6.27 -18.16
C LYS A 45 9.65 5.96 -18.04
N LYS A 46 10.54 6.88 -18.43
CA LYS A 46 11.99 6.62 -18.49
C LYS A 46 12.69 6.81 -17.13
N LYS A 47 12.26 7.81 -16.35
CA LYS A 47 12.79 8.08 -14.99
C LYS A 47 12.35 7.02 -13.98
N SER A 48 11.10 6.54 -14.07
CA SER A 48 10.60 5.45 -13.23
C SER A 48 11.22 4.09 -13.55
N ARG A 49 11.63 3.83 -14.80
CA ARG A 49 12.37 2.59 -15.17
C ARG A 49 13.84 2.63 -14.73
N SER A 50 14.49 3.80 -14.79
CA SER A 50 15.86 4.00 -14.31
C SER A 50 15.98 3.85 -12.79
N ASN A 51 15.02 4.40 -12.03
CA ASN A 51 14.98 4.26 -10.57
C ASN A 51 14.54 2.84 -10.13
N ARG A 52 13.75 2.13 -10.95
CA ARG A 52 13.44 0.70 -10.76
C ARG A 52 14.65 -0.21 -10.93
N LYS A 53 15.62 0.14 -11.79
CA LYS A 53 16.86 -0.63 -11.97
C LYS A 53 17.84 -0.46 -10.80
N ALA A 54 17.73 0.63 -10.03
CA ALA A 54 18.57 0.90 -8.86
C ALA A 54 18.06 0.19 -7.58
N ARG A 55 16.79 -0.19 -7.51
CA ARG A 55 16.24 -1.04 -6.44
C ARG A 55 16.41 -2.51 -6.83
N SER A 56 17.33 -3.21 -6.18
CA SER A 56 17.50 -4.65 -6.39
C SER A 56 16.31 -5.40 -5.79
N ILE A 57 15.45 -5.97 -6.64
CA ILE A 57 14.40 -6.91 -6.24
C ILE A 57 15.06 -8.09 -5.51
N SER A 58 14.65 -8.35 -4.27
CA SER A 58 15.22 -9.41 -3.45
C SER A 58 14.28 -9.84 -2.33
N ALA A 59 14.45 -11.06 -1.83
CA ALA A 59 13.69 -11.55 -0.68
C ALA A 59 13.95 -10.73 0.60
N SER A 60 15.16 -10.19 0.78
CA SER A 60 15.46 -9.31 1.92
C SER A 60 14.62 -8.03 1.84
N LEU A 61 14.56 -7.39 0.68
CA LEU A 61 13.74 -6.20 0.47
C LEU A 61 12.25 -6.54 0.65
N GLY A 62 11.79 -7.67 0.13
CA GLY A 62 10.42 -8.15 0.35
C GLY A 62 10.07 -8.35 1.82
N LYS A 63 11.01 -8.84 2.63
CA LYS A 63 10.82 -8.98 4.09
C LYS A 63 10.65 -7.62 4.78
N ASP A 64 11.35 -6.60 4.32
CA ASP A 64 11.21 -5.25 4.85
C ASP A 64 9.87 -4.63 4.43
N LEU A 65 9.48 -4.82 3.16
CA LEU A 65 8.17 -4.40 2.66
C LEU A 65 7.02 -5.10 3.39
N TYR A 66 7.15 -6.40 3.69
CA TYR A 66 6.15 -7.15 4.46
C TYR A 66 5.87 -6.50 5.83
N LYS A 67 6.89 -5.92 6.48
CA LYS A 67 6.70 -5.15 7.71
C LYS A 67 6.15 -3.76 7.45
N GLN A 68 6.67 -3.07 6.43
CA GLN A 68 6.28 -1.71 6.07
C GLN A 68 4.80 -1.60 5.72
N TYR A 69 4.28 -2.57 4.96
CA TYR A 69 2.87 -2.67 4.58
C TYR A 69 2.02 -3.39 5.62
N GLN A 70 2.58 -3.67 6.81
CA GLN A 70 1.87 -4.27 7.93
C GLN A 70 1.16 -5.59 7.57
N CYS A 71 1.75 -6.38 6.67
CA CYS A 71 1.17 -7.67 6.27
C CYS A 71 1.03 -8.64 7.48
N TYR A 72 1.81 -8.41 8.54
CA TYR A 72 1.76 -9.15 9.80
C TYR A 72 0.49 -8.87 10.64
N ASP A 73 -0.23 -7.78 10.36
CA ASP A 73 -1.48 -7.45 11.08
C ASP A 73 -2.62 -8.39 10.70
N CYS A 74 -2.47 -9.14 9.60
CA CYS A 74 -3.41 -10.20 9.20
C CYS A 74 -2.75 -11.58 9.14
N HIS A 75 -1.51 -11.68 8.65
CA HIS A 75 -0.86 -12.96 8.41
C HIS A 75 0.21 -13.29 9.45
N SER A 76 0.36 -14.57 9.78
CA SER A 76 1.47 -15.03 10.61
C SER A 76 2.52 -15.81 9.84
N ILE A 77 3.79 -15.66 10.26
CA ILE A 77 4.95 -16.42 9.79
C ILE A 77 5.75 -16.86 11.01
N GLY A 78 6.00 -18.15 11.16
CA GLY A 78 6.75 -18.73 12.28
C GLY A 78 6.11 -18.43 13.64
N GLY A 79 4.77 -18.37 13.69
CA GLY A 79 4.01 -18.04 14.90
C GLY A 79 4.07 -16.56 15.32
N LYS A 80 4.48 -15.65 14.44
CA LYS A 80 4.50 -14.20 14.68
C LYS A 80 3.57 -13.49 13.72
N GLY A 81 2.79 -12.53 14.22
CA GLY A 81 1.74 -11.82 13.47
C GLY A 81 0.35 -12.26 13.94
N CYS A 82 -0.68 -11.82 13.24
CA CYS A 82 -2.07 -12.20 13.50
C CYS A 82 -2.48 -13.44 12.70
N GLU A 83 -3.65 -13.99 13.02
CA GLU A 83 -4.24 -15.14 12.30
C GLU A 83 -5.60 -14.80 11.68
N ASN A 84 -5.84 -13.50 11.43
CA ASN A 84 -7.06 -13.04 10.73
C ASN A 84 -7.03 -13.44 9.25
N GLY A 85 -5.83 -13.40 8.65
CA GLY A 85 -5.52 -14.06 7.39
C GLY A 85 -4.82 -15.39 7.64
N PHE A 86 -4.67 -16.19 6.59
CA PHE A 86 -4.03 -17.50 6.68
C PHE A 86 -2.54 -17.40 7.04
N ARG A 87 -2.03 -18.47 7.65
CA ARG A 87 -0.62 -18.61 7.99
C ARG A 87 0.23 -18.78 6.73
N LEU A 88 1.26 -17.95 6.59
CA LEU A 88 2.18 -17.94 5.44
C LEU A 88 3.40 -18.85 5.65
N ASP A 89 3.38 -19.70 6.68
CA ASP A 89 4.37 -20.74 6.90
C ASP A 89 4.51 -21.62 5.64
N ASN A 90 5.73 -21.76 5.13
CA ASN A 90 6.08 -22.59 3.97
C ASN A 90 5.30 -22.23 2.69
N GLU A 91 4.92 -20.96 2.52
CA GLU A 91 4.14 -20.50 1.35
C GLU A 91 4.81 -20.83 0.01
N GLY A 92 6.14 -20.69 -0.07
CA GLY A 92 6.94 -21.05 -1.24
C GLY A 92 7.02 -22.55 -1.54
N SER A 93 6.62 -23.40 -0.59
CA SER A 93 6.44 -24.84 -0.79
C SER A 93 5.02 -25.19 -1.26
N LYS A 94 4.04 -24.30 -1.01
CA LYS A 94 2.62 -24.51 -1.32
C LYS A 94 2.20 -23.91 -2.67
N ARG A 95 2.74 -22.74 -3.01
CA ARG A 95 2.30 -21.94 -4.16
C ARG A 95 3.45 -21.54 -5.07
N THR A 96 3.12 -21.24 -6.31
CA THR A 96 4.08 -20.72 -7.29
C THR A 96 4.23 -19.21 -7.13
N LYS A 97 5.36 -18.63 -7.60
CA LYS A 97 5.53 -17.17 -7.66
C LYS A 97 4.39 -16.47 -8.42
N ALA A 98 3.90 -17.08 -9.49
CA ALA A 98 2.82 -16.53 -10.30
C ALA A 98 1.50 -16.44 -9.50
N PHE A 99 1.17 -17.49 -8.74
CA PHE A 99 -0.02 -17.51 -7.88
C PHE A 99 0.06 -16.42 -6.80
N ILE A 100 1.20 -16.32 -6.10
CA ILE A 100 1.42 -15.29 -5.06
C ILE A 100 1.30 -13.89 -5.68
N LYS A 101 1.92 -13.68 -6.85
CA LYS A 101 1.90 -12.39 -7.56
C LYS A 101 0.48 -12.01 -7.99
N GLU A 102 -0.28 -12.95 -8.56
CA GLU A 102 -1.64 -12.68 -9.02
C GLU A 102 -2.54 -12.28 -7.85
N HIS A 103 -2.42 -12.97 -6.71
CA HIS A 103 -3.17 -12.61 -5.51
C HIS A 103 -2.81 -11.22 -4.96
N LEU A 104 -1.52 -10.85 -4.94
CA LEU A 104 -1.09 -9.51 -4.47
C LEU A 104 -1.56 -8.37 -5.38
N VAL A 105 -1.74 -8.63 -6.68
CA VAL A 105 -2.17 -7.61 -7.66
C VAL A 105 -3.67 -7.33 -7.53
N ASP A 106 -4.48 -8.38 -7.43
CA ASP A 106 -5.93 -8.27 -7.38
C ASP A 106 -6.51 -9.46 -6.61
N PRO A 107 -6.60 -9.36 -5.26
CA PRO A 107 -7.02 -10.48 -4.42
C PRO A 107 -8.42 -10.99 -4.78
N ASP A 108 -9.36 -10.08 -5.03
CA ASP A 108 -10.76 -10.40 -5.34
C ASP A 108 -10.85 -11.17 -6.65
N LYS A 109 -10.23 -10.63 -7.71
CA LYS A 109 -10.26 -11.29 -9.03
C LYS A 109 -9.51 -12.62 -9.02
N HIS A 110 -8.42 -12.73 -8.27
CA HIS A 110 -7.70 -13.98 -8.13
C HIS A 110 -8.54 -15.03 -7.39
N PHE A 111 -9.24 -14.63 -6.33
CA PHE A 111 -10.16 -15.49 -5.58
C PHE A 111 -11.29 -16.01 -6.47
N ASP A 112 -11.96 -15.13 -7.22
CA ASP A 112 -13.05 -15.49 -8.13
C ASP A 112 -12.63 -16.49 -9.22
N LYS A 113 -11.39 -16.38 -9.73
CA LYS A 113 -10.86 -17.28 -10.76
C LYS A 113 -10.45 -18.64 -10.22
N HIS A 114 -10.17 -18.76 -8.93
CA HIS A 114 -9.58 -19.94 -8.33
C HIS A 114 -10.33 -20.41 -7.07
N PRO A 115 -11.65 -20.66 -7.15
CA PRO A 115 -12.43 -21.05 -5.97
C PRO A 115 -11.88 -22.31 -5.29
N ASP A 116 -11.43 -23.28 -6.08
CA ASP A 116 -10.86 -24.54 -5.56
C ASP A 116 -9.51 -24.34 -4.84
N ALA A 117 -8.78 -23.25 -5.14
CA ALA A 117 -7.48 -22.98 -4.54
C ALA A 117 -7.59 -22.45 -3.11
N PHE A 118 -8.76 -21.90 -2.73
CA PHE A 118 -9.05 -21.32 -1.41
C PHE A 118 -10.02 -22.18 -0.59
N GLY A 119 -10.55 -23.27 -1.15
CA GLY A 119 -11.42 -24.20 -0.42
C GLY A 119 -12.72 -23.54 0.04
N THR A 120 -12.97 -23.54 1.35
CA THR A 120 -14.14 -22.90 1.96
C THR A 120 -13.85 -21.50 2.50
N ASP A 121 -12.64 -20.99 2.31
CA ASP A 121 -12.22 -19.70 2.87
C ASP A 121 -12.86 -18.54 2.11
N LEU A 122 -13.02 -17.40 2.80
CA LEU A 122 -13.47 -16.14 2.19
C LEU A 122 -12.27 -15.27 1.82
N ASN A 123 -12.39 -14.49 0.75
CA ASN A 123 -11.39 -13.43 0.52
C ASN A 123 -11.59 -12.30 1.52
N LEU A 124 -10.62 -12.14 2.43
CA LEU A 124 -10.54 -11.03 3.38
C LEU A 124 -9.38 -10.09 3.08
N MET A 125 -8.55 -10.42 2.08
CA MET A 125 -7.39 -9.62 1.74
C MET A 125 -7.84 -8.38 0.96
N PRO A 126 -7.65 -7.16 1.50
CA PRO A 126 -8.05 -5.96 0.79
C PRO A 126 -7.12 -5.72 -0.42
N PRO A 127 -7.57 -4.93 -1.42
CA PRO A 127 -6.69 -4.47 -2.49
C PRO A 127 -5.45 -3.76 -1.92
N GLN A 128 -4.29 -4.03 -2.52
CA GLN A 128 -3.01 -3.48 -2.06
C GLN A 128 -2.57 -2.34 -2.98
N ASP A 129 -2.18 -1.20 -2.41
CA ASP A 129 -1.57 -0.09 -3.15
C ASP A 129 -0.05 -0.30 -3.25
N LEU A 130 0.35 -1.19 -4.15
CA LEU A 130 1.74 -1.61 -4.34
C LEU A 130 2.22 -1.34 -5.76
N GLU A 131 3.45 -0.82 -5.88
CA GLU A 131 4.14 -0.75 -7.15
C GLU A 131 4.60 -2.14 -7.61
N SER A 132 4.76 -2.32 -8.92
CA SER A 132 5.19 -3.61 -9.49
C SER A 132 6.49 -4.17 -8.88
N TRP A 133 7.45 -3.32 -8.51
CA TRP A 133 8.72 -3.77 -7.93
C TRP A 133 8.58 -4.17 -6.45
N GLU A 134 7.59 -3.62 -5.74
CA GLU A 134 7.25 -3.99 -4.36
C GLU A 134 6.60 -5.37 -4.37
N ILE A 135 5.64 -5.57 -5.28
CA ILE A 135 5.03 -6.88 -5.54
C ILE A 135 6.11 -7.92 -5.85
N ASP A 136 7.01 -7.63 -6.80
CA ASP A 136 8.06 -8.60 -7.16
C ASP A 136 8.97 -8.94 -5.97
N SER A 137 9.31 -7.95 -5.13
CA SER A 137 10.14 -8.18 -3.94
C SER A 137 9.39 -8.98 -2.86
N LEU A 138 8.11 -8.67 -2.63
CA LEU A 138 7.23 -9.44 -1.74
C LEU A 138 7.10 -10.89 -2.22
N VAL A 139 6.94 -11.11 -3.52
CA VAL A 139 6.88 -12.46 -4.12
C VAL A 139 8.18 -13.23 -3.88
N GLU A 140 9.35 -12.62 -4.06
CA GLU A 140 10.62 -13.27 -3.73
C GLU A 140 10.71 -13.65 -2.25
N TYR A 141 10.22 -12.79 -1.35
CA TYR A 141 10.20 -13.08 0.08
C TYR A 141 9.24 -14.22 0.42
N LEU A 142 7.98 -14.14 0.01
CA LEU A 142 6.96 -15.16 0.31
C LEU A 142 7.33 -16.52 -0.31
N TYR A 143 7.88 -16.52 -1.52
CA TYR A 143 8.37 -17.74 -2.16
C TYR A 143 9.64 -18.34 -1.51
N SER A 144 10.38 -17.54 -0.76
CA SER A 144 11.54 -18.02 0.01
C SER A 144 11.15 -18.80 1.27
N LEU A 145 9.90 -18.71 1.73
CA LEU A 145 9.38 -19.43 2.89
C LEU A 145 9.16 -20.91 2.52
N LYS A 146 9.97 -21.83 3.06
CA LYS A 146 9.93 -23.27 2.71
C LYS A 146 9.88 -24.18 3.92
#